data_AF-A0A401TCN9-F1
#
_entry.id   AF-A0A401TCN9-F1
#
_cell.length_a   1.000
_cell.length_b   1.000
_cell.length_c   1.000
_cell.angle_alpha   90.00
_cell.angle_beta   90.00
_cell.angle_gamma   90.00
#
_symmetry.space_group_name_H-M   'P 1'
#
loop_
_entity.id
_entity.type
_entity.pdbx_description
1 polymer ?
#
loop_
_entity_poly.entity_id
_entity_poly.type
_entity_poly.pdbx_seq_one_letter_code
_entity_poly.pdbx_strand_id
1 'polypeptide(L)'
;YFYTKKIDINLSSIKCIHNMASNYGVTAIRDYCDKLFYKLLPQDPSFKHQLELYNYAETVRDSLLKEICMEYFAWNCETFIRSPSWYEVTGDQLNTLLLRSDIVIWNELSLFKAVETWIIHKKKTELTHELMDKIRFHMIPPEDLSRIQLQSKLYEEHDGFFLKRFLKAFEFHSVSVEQLNKERYFSDLSLEPRIYISSEWSAALDIDPISNMRSSSSMYYNGYQYVHQVSFTQPSSPTMTFQTSSFTSAFYNSDTVLWTAHYHTSLQSCKRSKVRCPYNIYPIATLNIKHQNKESPVQYQNKVLLLCSNNYVSYVHDVKQGNAVLPSFKGQGLFFFGCESGYFSTLKFVIRPMYR
;
A
#
# COMPACT_ATOMS: atom_id res chain seq x y z
N TYR A 1 5.67 13.38 34.86
CA TYR A 1 4.60 12.37 34.90
C TYR A 1 4.21 11.94 36.31
N PHE A 2 5.05 11.30 37.13
CA PHE A 2 4.61 10.76 38.45
C PHE A 2 3.97 11.81 39.37
N TYR A 3 4.47 13.04 39.37
CA TYR A 3 3.95 14.13 40.20
C TYR A 3 2.80 14.92 39.55
N THR A 4 2.85 15.11 38.22
CA THR A 4 1.97 16.05 37.50
C THR A 4 0.97 15.37 36.55
N LYS A 5 1.11 14.06 36.33
CA LYS A 5 0.44 13.26 35.28
C LYS A 5 0.52 13.81 33.85
N LYS A 6 1.38 14.80 33.62
CA LYS A 6 1.62 15.41 32.31
C LYS A 6 3.06 15.13 31.86
N ILE A 7 3.22 14.88 30.56
CA ILE A 7 4.51 14.71 29.89
C ILE A 7 4.31 15.01 28.40
N ASP A 8 5.22 15.82 27.85
CA ASP A 8 5.26 16.11 26.42
C ASP A 8 6.25 15.15 25.75
N ILE A 9 5.82 14.49 24.68
CA ILE A 9 6.57 13.43 23.99
C ILE A 9 6.77 13.87 22.55
N ASN A 10 8.03 13.93 22.12
CA ASN A 10 8.45 14.30 20.78
C ASN A 10 9.11 13.09 20.09
N LEU A 11 9.32 13.16 18.77
CA LEU A 11 9.96 12.09 17.99
C LEU A 11 11.34 11.69 18.52
N SER A 12 12.15 12.64 18.98
CA SER A 12 13.49 12.35 19.53
C SER A 12 13.44 11.78 20.95
N SER A 13 12.43 12.12 21.75
CA SER A 13 12.33 11.70 23.15
C SER A 13 11.54 10.40 23.34
N ILE A 14 10.69 10.01 22.37
CA ILE A 14 9.80 8.86 22.52
C ILE A 14 10.55 7.55 22.80
N LYS A 15 11.69 7.30 22.14
CA LYS A 15 12.51 6.11 22.38
C LYS A 15 12.98 6.03 23.83
N CYS A 16 13.53 7.13 24.35
CA CYS A 16 14.02 7.20 25.73
C CYS A 16 12.88 7.08 26.74
N ILE A 17 11.74 7.72 26.47
CA ILE A 17 10.56 7.68 27.34
C ILE A 17 9.92 6.29 27.35
N HIS A 18 9.83 5.63 26.20
CA HIS A 18 9.36 4.25 26.09
C HIS A 18 10.26 3.30 26.89
N ASN A 19 11.58 3.45 26.74
CA ASN A 19 12.55 2.65 27.50
C ASN A 19 12.42 2.86 29.01
N MET A 20 12.32 4.13 29.45
CA MET A 20 12.10 4.45 30.86
C MET A 20 10.78 3.88 31.35
N ALA A 21 9.69 4.04 30.61
CA ALA A 21 8.37 3.51 30.99
C ALA A 21 8.40 1.98 31.15
N SER A 22 9.12 1.28 30.27
CA SER A 22 9.34 -0.17 30.38
C SER A 22 10.14 -0.53 31.64
N ASN A 23 11.26 0.15 31.88
CA ASN A 23 12.13 -0.10 33.04
C ASN A 23 11.45 0.20 34.39
N TYR A 24 10.64 1.27 34.45
CA TYR A 24 9.89 1.66 35.64
C TYR A 24 8.52 0.96 35.75
N GLY A 25 8.15 0.09 34.81
CA GLY A 25 6.89 -0.66 34.83
C GLY A 25 5.63 0.18 34.64
N VAL A 26 5.72 1.37 34.04
CA VAL A 26 4.59 2.29 33.83
C VAL A 26 3.87 1.96 32.52
N THR A 27 2.96 0.98 32.57
CA THR A 27 2.20 0.51 31.40
C THR A 27 1.40 1.61 30.71
N ALA A 28 0.80 2.54 31.45
CA ALA A 28 0.01 3.63 30.88
C ALA A 28 0.80 4.55 29.94
N ILE A 29 2.08 4.81 30.24
CA ILE A 29 2.93 5.62 29.35
C ILE A 29 3.39 4.78 28.17
N ARG A 30 3.77 3.51 28.41
CA ARG A 30 4.18 2.60 27.35
C ARG A 30 3.09 2.44 26.29
N ASP A 31 1.88 2.07 26.71
CA ASP A 31 0.74 1.88 25.81
C ASP A 31 0.34 3.18 25.09
N TYR A 32 0.64 4.35 25.69
CA TYR A 32 0.46 5.65 25.04
C TYR A 32 1.55 5.94 24.01
N CYS A 33 2.82 5.64 24.32
CA CYS A 33 3.92 5.69 23.35
C CYS A 33 3.65 4.77 22.16
N ASP A 34 3.12 3.57 22.39
CA ASP A 34 2.78 2.60 21.35
C ASP A 34 1.79 3.19 20.33
N LYS A 35 0.76 3.87 20.84
CA LYS A 35 -0.23 4.59 20.01
C LYS A 35 0.37 5.81 19.31
N LEU A 36 1.35 6.46 19.93
CA LEU A 36 2.00 7.62 19.33
C LEU A 36 2.95 7.25 18.18
N PHE A 37 3.51 6.03 18.15
CA PHE A 37 4.37 5.62 17.04
C PHE A 37 3.67 5.75 15.69
N TYR A 38 2.40 5.35 15.58
CA TYR A 38 1.62 5.54 14.36
C TYR A 38 1.53 7.00 13.89
N LYS A 39 1.50 7.96 14.81
CA LYS A 39 1.45 9.39 14.48
C LYS A 39 2.83 10.00 14.20
N LEU A 40 3.87 9.46 14.82
CA LEU A 40 5.21 10.03 14.78
C LEU A 40 6.08 9.44 13.65
N LEU A 41 5.86 8.17 13.28
CA LEU A 41 6.60 7.51 12.20
C LEU A 41 6.53 8.28 10.87
N PRO A 42 5.40 8.87 10.45
CA PRO A 42 5.33 9.60 9.17
C PRO A 42 6.01 10.97 9.17
N GLN A 43 6.40 11.49 10.34
CA GLN A 43 7.00 12.83 10.45
C GLN A 43 8.44 12.90 9.93
N ASP A 44 9.13 11.75 9.82
CA ASP A 44 10.49 11.70 9.26
C ASP A 44 10.47 11.13 7.84
N PRO A 45 10.63 11.97 6.80
CA PRO A 45 10.69 11.49 5.43
C PRO A 45 12.02 10.80 5.08
N SER A 46 13.03 10.87 5.95
CA SER A 46 14.36 10.30 5.70
C SER A 46 14.48 8.82 6.03
N PHE A 47 13.48 8.23 6.70
CA PHE A 47 13.45 6.83 7.17
C PHE A 47 14.50 6.47 8.25
N LYS A 48 15.31 7.42 8.73
CA LYS A 48 16.38 7.17 9.71
C LYS A 48 15.82 6.86 11.09
N HIS A 49 14.89 7.68 11.59
CA HIS A 49 14.33 7.49 12.93
C HIS A 49 13.55 6.16 13.02
N GLN A 50 12.91 5.74 11.92
CA GLN A 50 12.18 4.49 11.83
C GLN A 50 13.12 3.29 11.89
N LEU A 51 14.29 3.36 11.23
CA LEU A 51 15.32 2.32 11.34
C LEU A 51 15.92 2.26 12.74
N GLU A 52 16.20 3.40 13.36
CA GLU A 52 16.66 3.46 14.74
C GLU A 52 15.65 2.88 15.73
N LEU A 53 14.36 3.12 15.48
CA LEU A 53 13.26 2.58 16.29
C LEU A 53 13.10 1.08 16.08
N TYR A 54 13.26 0.58 14.86
CA TYR A 54 13.29 -0.86 14.58
C TYR A 54 14.45 -1.54 15.30
N ASN A 55 15.66 -1.00 15.21
CA ASN A 55 16.83 -1.54 15.91
C ASN A 55 16.61 -1.52 17.43
N TYR A 56 15.95 -0.50 17.96
CA TYR A 56 15.55 -0.44 19.36
C TYR A 56 14.49 -1.48 19.74
N ALA A 57 13.48 -1.70 18.90
CA ALA A 57 12.48 -2.74 19.11
C ALA A 57 13.12 -4.13 19.16
N GLU A 58 14.15 -4.36 18.34
CA GLU A 58 14.93 -5.59 18.35
C GLU A 58 15.74 -5.77 19.63
N THR A 59 16.37 -4.71 20.18
CA THR A 59 17.09 -4.81 21.46
C THR A 59 16.17 -5.03 22.65
N VAL A 60 14.99 -4.42 22.66
CA VAL A 60 13.98 -4.59 23.72
C VAL A 60 13.14 -5.86 23.54
N ARG A 61 13.24 -6.52 22.39
CA ARG A 61 12.42 -7.69 21.99
C ARG A 61 10.92 -7.39 21.99
N ASP A 62 10.57 -6.16 21.62
CA ASP A 62 9.17 -5.77 21.44
C ASP A 62 8.70 -6.16 20.03
N SER A 63 7.95 -7.26 19.96
CA SER A 63 7.39 -7.77 18.70
C SER A 63 6.37 -6.82 18.08
N LEU A 64 5.59 -6.11 18.89
CA LEU A 64 4.53 -5.24 18.38
C LEU A 64 5.16 -4.02 17.70
N LEU A 65 6.12 -3.39 18.38
CA LEU A 65 6.83 -2.24 17.80
C LEU A 65 7.61 -2.63 16.54
N LYS A 66 8.23 -3.82 16.54
CA LYS A 66 8.92 -4.37 15.37
C LYS A 66 7.96 -4.52 14.19
N GLU A 67 6.77 -5.07 14.42
CA GLU A 67 5.75 -5.25 13.39
C GLU A 67 5.24 -3.91 12.83
N ILE A 68 4.98 -2.93 13.69
CA ILE A 68 4.54 -1.59 13.28
C ILE A 68 5.58 -0.91 12.38
N CYS A 69 6.87 -0.98 12.73
CA CYS A 69 7.94 -0.44 11.90
C CYS A 69 8.01 -1.16 10.55
N MET A 70 7.89 -2.48 10.53
CA MET A 70 7.91 -3.26 9.28
C MET A 70 6.70 -3.02 8.40
N GLU A 71 5.52 -2.85 8.98
CA GLU A 71 4.31 -2.45 8.26
C GLU A 71 4.49 -1.07 7.62
N TYR A 72 5.08 -0.11 8.36
CA TYR A 72 5.40 1.20 7.81
C TYR A 72 6.36 1.13 6.62
N PHE A 73 7.45 0.35 6.73
CA PHE A 73 8.39 0.14 5.62
C PHE A 73 7.74 -0.58 4.44
N ALA A 74 6.86 -1.57 4.69
CA ALA A 74 6.16 -2.30 3.64
C ALA A 74 5.21 -1.37 2.87
N TRP A 75 4.41 -0.55 3.57
CA TRP A 75 3.43 0.33 2.94
C TRP A 75 4.04 1.53 2.23
N ASN A 76 5.23 1.97 2.65
CA ASN A 76 5.94 3.10 2.04
C ASN A 76 7.23 2.66 1.32
N CYS A 77 7.29 1.40 0.88
CA CYS A 77 8.48 0.78 0.31
C CYS A 77 8.99 1.53 -0.94
N GLU A 78 8.08 2.00 -1.80
CA GLU A 78 8.42 2.78 -2.99
C GLU A 78 9.20 4.07 -2.66
N THR A 79 8.84 4.76 -1.57
CA THR A 79 9.56 5.95 -1.11
C THR A 79 10.84 5.55 -0.37
N PHE A 80 10.79 4.45 0.39
CA PHE A 80 11.91 3.93 1.15
C PHE A 80 13.09 3.49 0.27
N ILE A 81 12.82 2.80 -0.84
CA ILE A 81 13.83 2.38 -1.83
C ILE A 81 14.59 3.58 -2.42
N ARG A 82 13.91 4.72 -2.59
CA ARG A 82 14.53 5.96 -3.10
C ARG A 82 15.36 6.69 -2.04
N SER A 83 15.14 6.38 -0.76
CA SER A 83 15.83 7.03 0.34
C SER A 83 17.26 6.49 0.52
N PRO A 84 18.21 7.29 1.03
CA PRO A 84 19.56 6.81 1.32
C PRO A 84 19.58 5.74 2.42
N SER A 85 18.58 5.74 3.30
CA SER A 85 18.44 4.77 4.39
C SER A 85 18.16 3.34 3.91
N TRP A 86 17.77 3.14 2.66
CA TRP A 86 17.71 1.81 2.04
C TRP A 86 19.04 1.05 2.17
N TYR A 87 20.17 1.74 2.00
CA TYR A 87 21.50 1.14 2.11
C TYR A 87 21.97 0.94 3.55
N GLU A 88 21.27 1.44 4.55
CA GLU A 88 21.60 1.23 5.97
C GLU A 88 20.99 -0.07 6.53
N VAL A 89 19.97 -0.60 5.86
CA VAL A 89 19.24 -1.82 6.23
C VAL A 89 20.16 -3.03 6.30
N THR A 90 19.90 -3.92 7.27
CA THR A 90 20.62 -5.21 7.41
C THR A 90 20.01 -6.30 6.50
N GLY A 91 20.78 -7.36 6.22
CA GLY A 91 20.29 -8.46 5.37
C GLY A 91 19.03 -9.12 5.92
N ASP A 92 18.98 -9.35 7.24
CA ASP A 92 17.85 -10.00 7.91
C ASP A 92 16.59 -9.11 7.90
N GLN A 93 16.76 -7.80 8.06
CA GLN A 93 15.67 -6.82 7.94
C GLN A 93 15.09 -6.84 6.53
N LEU A 94 15.96 -6.81 5.51
CA LEU A 94 15.53 -6.86 4.11
C LEU A 94 14.83 -8.19 3.78
N ASN A 95 15.35 -9.32 4.25
CA ASN A 95 14.73 -10.63 4.06
C ASN A 95 13.33 -10.67 4.69
N THR A 96 13.20 -10.19 5.93
CA THR A 96 11.91 -10.11 6.64
C THR A 96 10.94 -9.19 5.90
N LEU A 97 11.42 -8.09 5.33
CA LEU A 97 10.60 -7.18 4.53
C LEU A 97 10.09 -7.88 3.27
N LEU A 98 10.98 -8.50 2.48
CA LEU A 98 10.64 -9.15 1.21
C LEU A 98 9.67 -10.33 1.37
N LEU A 99 9.65 -11.00 2.51
CA LEU A 99 8.69 -12.06 2.79
C LEU A 99 7.23 -11.58 2.85
N ARG A 100 6.99 -10.29 3.12
CA ARG A 100 5.64 -9.76 3.32
C ARG A 100 4.86 -9.57 2.03
N SER A 101 3.60 -10.04 1.99
CA SER A 101 2.71 -9.83 0.83
C SER A 101 2.07 -8.43 0.76
N ASP A 102 2.16 -7.63 1.82
CA ASP A 102 1.52 -6.31 1.93
C ASP A 102 2.44 -5.13 1.53
N ILE A 103 3.57 -5.44 0.90
CA ILE A 103 4.47 -4.41 0.35
C ILE A 103 3.76 -3.62 -0.76
N VAL A 104 3.82 -2.30 -0.66
CA VAL A 104 3.30 -1.35 -1.64
C VAL A 104 4.45 -0.81 -2.48
N ILE A 105 4.43 -1.16 -3.77
CA ILE A 105 5.49 -0.85 -4.74
C ILE A 105 4.90 -0.56 -6.11
N TRP A 106 5.65 0.14 -6.97
CA TRP A 106 5.20 0.39 -8.33
C TRP A 106 4.95 -0.91 -9.11
N ASN A 107 5.97 -1.76 -9.23
CA ASN A 107 5.91 -3.07 -9.87
C ASN A 107 6.97 -4.00 -9.28
N GLU A 108 6.87 -5.31 -9.51
CA GLU A 108 7.87 -6.25 -8.97
C GLU A 108 9.27 -6.02 -9.58
N LEU A 109 9.35 -5.47 -10.80
CA LEU A 109 10.61 -5.06 -11.42
C LEU A 109 11.34 -3.96 -10.62
N SER A 110 10.63 -2.96 -10.10
CA SER A 110 11.26 -1.89 -9.32
C SER A 110 11.87 -2.46 -8.04
N LEU A 111 11.18 -3.41 -7.40
CA LEU A 111 11.68 -4.13 -6.24
C LEU A 111 12.94 -4.95 -6.59
N PHE A 112 12.93 -5.66 -7.71
CA PHE A 112 14.11 -6.41 -8.18
C PHE A 112 15.33 -5.51 -8.34
N LYS A 113 15.18 -4.39 -9.07
CA LYS A 113 16.27 -3.43 -9.28
C LYS A 113 16.76 -2.83 -7.96
N ALA A 114 15.86 -2.55 -7.02
CA ALA A 114 16.20 -2.01 -5.71
C ALA A 114 17.02 -2.99 -4.85
N VAL A 115 16.68 -4.28 -4.90
CA VAL A 115 17.42 -5.34 -4.20
C VAL A 115 18.77 -5.58 -4.87
N GLU A 116 18.81 -5.58 -6.20
CA GLU A 116 20.07 -5.67 -6.96
C GLU A 116 21.05 -4.55 -6.59
N THR A 117 20.60 -3.28 -6.60
CA THR A 117 21.46 -2.15 -6.24
C THR A 117 21.94 -2.23 -4.79
N TRP A 118 21.12 -2.73 -3.87
CA TRP A 118 21.50 -2.94 -2.49
C TRP A 118 22.58 -4.02 -2.34
N ILE A 119 22.43 -5.16 -3.03
CA ILE A 119 23.40 -6.27 -3.00
C ILE A 119 24.76 -5.79 -3.54
N ILE A 120 24.75 -5.10 -4.69
CA ILE A 120 25.95 -4.54 -5.31
C ILE A 120 26.63 -3.54 -4.38
N HIS A 121 25.86 -2.63 -3.76
CA HIS A 121 26.41 -1.63 -2.84
C HIS A 121 27.03 -2.25 -1.58
N LYS A 122 26.38 -3.26 -0.99
CA LYS A 122 26.90 -3.97 0.20
C LYS A 122 27.99 -4.99 -0.12
N LYS A 123 28.20 -5.32 -1.40
CA LYS A 123 29.10 -6.39 -1.86
C LYS A 123 28.85 -7.73 -1.17
N LYS A 124 27.58 -8.04 -0.86
CA LYS A 124 27.17 -9.27 -0.18
C LYS A 124 26.59 -10.27 -1.17
N THR A 125 27.46 -10.88 -1.98
CA THR A 125 27.06 -11.89 -2.98
C THR A 125 26.50 -13.17 -2.36
N GLU A 126 26.86 -13.47 -1.11
CA GLU A 126 26.37 -14.64 -0.37
C GLU A 126 24.86 -14.60 -0.11
N LEU A 127 24.30 -13.41 0.10
CA LEU A 127 22.86 -13.23 0.37
C LEU A 127 22.02 -13.12 -0.92
N THR A 128 22.66 -13.14 -2.09
CA THR A 128 21.96 -12.95 -3.36
C THR A 128 20.86 -13.98 -3.55
N HIS A 129 21.17 -15.26 -3.33
CA HIS A 129 20.21 -16.33 -3.55
C HIS A 129 19.05 -16.26 -2.57
N GLU A 130 19.31 -15.93 -1.31
CA GLU A 130 18.27 -15.83 -0.27
C GLU A 130 17.30 -14.68 -0.55
N LEU A 131 17.81 -13.50 -0.87
CA LEU A 131 16.99 -12.31 -1.13
C LEU A 131 16.25 -12.40 -2.46
N MET A 132 16.93 -12.83 -3.52
CA MET A 132 16.34 -12.94 -4.85
C MET A 132 15.30 -14.04 -4.93
N ASP A 133 15.40 -15.08 -4.09
CA ASP A 133 14.36 -16.10 -3.97
C ASP A 133 13.00 -15.55 -3.50
N LYS A 134 12.99 -14.41 -2.78
CA LYS A 134 11.75 -13.79 -2.29
C LYS A 134 11.08 -12.88 -3.31
N ILE A 135 11.71 -12.65 -4.46
CA ILE A 135 11.13 -11.85 -5.53
C ILE A 135 10.18 -12.71 -6.36
N ARG A 136 9.01 -12.16 -6.67
CA ARG A 136 7.94 -12.88 -7.38
C ARG A 136 8.15 -12.75 -8.88
N PHE A 137 9.08 -13.50 -9.46
CA PHE A 137 9.39 -13.44 -10.90
C PHE A 137 8.16 -13.68 -11.81
N HIS A 138 7.19 -14.48 -11.36
CA HIS A 138 5.92 -14.69 -12.07
C HIS A 138 5.06 -13.41 -12.19
N MET A 139 5.34 -12.36 -11.41
CA MET A 139 4.64 -11.07 -11.45
C MET A 139 5.40 -10.02 -12.30
N ILE A 140 6.52 -10.39 -12.92
CA ILE A 140 7.28 -9.51 -13.81
C ILE A 140 6.92 -9.86 -15.25
N PRO A 141 6.45 -8.91 -16.07
CA PRO A 141 6.05 -9.21 -17.44
C PRO A 141 7.23 -9.73 -18.27
N PRO A 142 6.99 -10.58 -19.31
CA PRO A 142 8.05 -11.18 -20.11
C PRO A 142 9.01 -10.19 -20.75
N GLU A 143 8.50 -9.04 -21.20
CA GLU A 143 9.31 -7.96 -21.75
C GLU A 143 10.34 -7.46 -20.74
N ASP A 144 9.95 -7.30 -19.48
CA ASP A 144 10.84 -6.86 -18.42
C ASP A 144 11.78 -7.96 -17.95
N LEU A 145 11.36 -9.22 -17.94
CA LEU A 145 12.25 -10.36 -17.68
C LEU A 145 13.40 -10.44 -18.70
N SER A 146 13.07 -10.28 -19.99
CA SER A 146 14.09 -10.24 -21.05
C SER A 146 15.07 -9.07 -20.88
N ARG A 147 14.58 -7.91 -20.42
CA ARG A 147 15.44 -6.74 -20.13
C ARG A 147 16.38 -7.03 -18.97
N ILE A 148 15.92 -7.71 -17.92
CA ILE A 148 16.78 -8.10 -16.79
C ILE A 148 17.92 -9.00 -17.29
N GLN A 149 17.62 -10.00 -18.11
CA GLN A 149 18.62 -10.92 -18.65
C GLN A 149 19.73 -10.21 -19.44
N LEU A 150 19.41 -9.11 -20.12
CA LEU A 150 20.37 -8.35 -20.93
C LEU A 150 21.14 -7.29 -20.15
N GLN A 151 20.61 -6.80 -19.02
CA GLN A 151 21.13 -5.62 -18.33
C GLN A 151 21.71 -5.92 -16.94
N SER A 152 21.28 -7.00 -16.29
CA SER A 152 21.63 -7.30 -14.91
C SER A 152 23.01 -7.97 -14.82
N LYS A 153 23.89 -7.38 -14.02
CA LYS A 153 25.21 -7.96 -13.73
C LYS A 153 25.10 -9.18 -12.80
N LEU A 154 24.11 -9.15 -11.89
CA LEU A 154 23.85 -10.29 -11.01
C LEU A 154 23.36 -11.51 -11.76
N TYR A 155 22.67 -11.30 -12.90
CA TYR A 155 22.30 -12.39 -13.78
C TYR A 155 23.55 -13.13 -14.29
N GLU A 156 24.48 -12.42 -14.93
CA GLU A 156 25.72 -12.99 -15.50
C GLU A 156 26.53 -13.81 -14.48
N GLU A 157 26.57 -13.39 -13.21
CA GLU A 157 27.28 -14.10 -12.15
C GLU A 157 26.56 -15.36 -11.66
N HIS A 158 25.23 -15.42 -11.77
CA HIS A 158 24.38 -16.47 -11.21
C HIS A 158 23.35 -17.02 -12.22
N ASP A 159 23.74 -17.16 -13.48
CA ASP A 159 22.88 -17.56 -14.60
C ASP A 159 21.99 -18.76 -14.27
N GLY A 160 22.56 -19.85 -13.72
CA GLY A 160 21.81 -21.07 -13.43
C GLY A 160 20.67 -20.89 -12.41
N PHE A 161 20.83 -19.97 -11.45
CA PHE A 161 19.83 -19.67 -10.43
C PHE A 161 18.65 -18.88 -11.02
N PHE A 162 18.95 -17.89 -11.86
CA PHE A 162 17.93 -17.04 -12.48
C PHE A 162 17.23 -17.74 -13.64
N LEU A 163 17.96 -18.48 -14.48
CA LEU A 163 17.42 -19.18 -15.63
C LEU A 163 16.25 -20.11 -15.24
N LYS A 164 16.41 -20.90 -14.17
CA LYS A 164 15.35 -21.79 -13.69
C LYS A 164 14.07 -21.03 -13.29
N ARG A 165 14.21 -19.85 -12.68
CA ARG A 165 13.06 -19.01 -12.27
C ARG A 165 12.43 -18.29 -13.45
N PHE A 166 13.26 -17.83 -14.39
CA PHE A 166 12.80 -17.16 -15.60
C PHE A 166 12.01 -18.14 -16.48
N LEU A 167 12.48 -19.38 -16.62
CA LEU A 167 11.73 -20.43 -17.33
C LEU A 167 10.35 -20.64 -16.72
N LYS A 168 10.23 -20.74 -15.39
CA LYS A 168 8.94 -20.84 -14.70
C LYS A 168 8.06 -19.60 -14.90
N ALA A 169 8.66 -18.41 -14.87
CA ALA A 169 7.93 -17.17 -15.12
C ALA A 169 7.44 -17.09 -16.58
N PHE A 170 8.24 -17.50 -17.57
CA PHE A 170 7.81 -17.56 -18.97
C PHE A 170 6.73 -18.63 -19.20
N GLU A 171 6.84 -19.80 -18.55
CA GLU A 171 5.79 -20.82 -18.52
C GLU A 171 4.49 -20.23 -17.97
N PHE A 172 4.56 -19.52 -16.85
CA PHE A 172 3.44 -18.80 -16.25
C PHE A 172 2.78 -17.79 -17.20
N HIS A 173 3.58 -17.04 -17.96
CA HIS A 173 3.08 -16.04 -18.91
C HIS A 173 2.56 -16.63 -20.24
N SER A 174 2.86 -17.89 -20.55
CA SER A 174 2.51 -18.53 -21.83
C SER A 174 1.36 -19.54 -21.74
N VAL A 175 1.03 -20.01 -20.53
CA VAL A 175 0.03 -21.05 -20.29
C VAL A 175 -1.25 -20.47 -19.67
N SER A 176 -2.41 -21.06 -19.97
CA SER A 176 -3.70 -20.66 -19.39
C SER A 176 -3.81 -21.05 -17.90
N VAL A 177 -4.63 -20.33 -17.13
CA VAL A 177 -4.86 -20.62 -15.70
C VAL A 177 -5.36 -22.05 -15.49
N GLU A 178 -6.22 -22.55 -16.38
CA GLU A 178 -6.77 -23.91 -16.28
C GLU A 178 -5.70 -25.00 -16.39
N GLN A 179 -4.71 -24.79 -17.27
CA GLN A 179 -3.63 -25.75 -17.46
C GLN A 179 -2.64 -25.67 -16.30
N LEU A 180 -2.30 -24.46 -15.84
CA LEU A 180 -1.50 -24.28 -14.62
C LEU A 180 -2.18 -24.98 -13.43
N ASN A 181 -3.52 -24.91 -13.33
CA ASN A 181 -4.30 -25.50 -12.22
C ASN A 181 -4.16 -27.01 -12.13
N LYS A 182 -3.99 -27.68 -13.28
CA LYS A 182 -3.76 -29.13 -13.33
C LYS A 182 -2.37 -29.50 -12.81
N GLU A 183 -1.39 -28.63 -13.01
CA GLU A 183 0.03 -28.87 -12.69
C GLU A 183 0.38 -28.51 -11.23
N ARG A 184 -0.60 -28.06 -10.42
CA ARG A 184 -0.50 -27.80 -8.96
C ARG A 184 0.60 -26.81 -8.56
N TYR A 185 0.79 -25.73 -9.32
CA TYR A 185 1.73 -24.66 -8.95
C TYR A 185 1.28 -23.78 -7.75
N PHE A 186 0.06 -23.96 -7.21
CA PHE A 186 -0.67 -22.92 -6.45
C PHE A 186 -0.54 -22.87 -4.93
N SER A 187 0.46 -23.53 -4.33
CA SER A 187 0.75 -23.33 -2.90
C SER A 187 1.90 -22.35 -2.66
N ASP A 188 2.41 -21.71 -3.70
CA ASP A 188 3.58 -20.85 -3.60
C ASP A 188 3.20 -19.37 -3.48
N LEU A 189 3.71 -18.71 -2.45
CA LEU A 189 3.62 -17.26 -2.24
C LEU A 189 4.15 -16.46 -3.45
N SER A 190 4.97 -17.10 -4.29
CA SER A 190 5.49 -16.52 -5.53
C SER A 190 4.41 -16.19 -6.57
N LEU A 191 3.21 -16.76 -6.44
CA LEU A 191 2.08 -16.49 -7.32
C LEU A 191 1.16 -15.41 -6.77
N GLU A 192 1.16 -15.09 -5.48
CA GLU A 192 0.30 -14.01 -5.01
C GLU A 192 0.87 -12.64 -5.44
N PRO A 193 0.12 -11.74 -6.10
CA PRO A 193 0.61 -10.39 -6.35
C PRO A 193 0.75 -9.61 -5.05
N ARG A 194 1.76 -8.73 -4.95
CA ARG A 194 1.87 -7.75 -3.87
C ARG A 194 0.86 -6.61 -4.08
N ILE A 195 1.07 -5.45 -3.46
CA ILE A 195 0.23 -4.27 -3.67
C ILE A 195 0.89 -3.38 -4.74
N TYR A 196 0.59 -3.64 -6.00
CA TYR A 196 1.13 -2.89 -7.13
C TYR A 196 0.37 -1.58 -7.35
N ILE A 197 1.07 -0.44 -7.29
CA ILE A 197 0.49 0.91 -7.47
C ILE A 197 0.69 1.48 -8.87
N SER A 198 1.16 0.67 -9.83
CA SER A 198 1.22 1.02 -11.24
C SER A 198 -0.17 1.29 -11.81
N SER A 199 -0.22 2.00 -12.94
CA SER A 199 -1.47 2.31 -13.64
C SER A 199 -2.20 1.09 -14.20
N GLU A 200 -1.49 -0.04 -14.36
CA GLU A 200 -2.06 -1.30 -14.87
C GLU A 200 -2.95 -1.99 -13.84
N TRP A 201 -2.61 -1.84 -12.56
CA TRP A 201 -3.26 -2.55 -11.45
C TRP A 201 -3.95 -1.62 -10.45
N SER A 202 -3.86 -0.30 -10.64
CA SER A 202 -4.42 0.65 -9.67
C SER A 202 -4.93 1.94 -10.30
N ALA A 203 -5.86 2.58 -9.60
CA ALA A 203 -6.36 3.90 -9.96
C ALA A 203 -6.61 4.75 -8.70
N ALA A 204 -6.41 6.06 -8.83
CA ALA A 204 -6.51 7.02 -7.74
C ALA A 204 -7.76 7.90 -7.87
N LEU A 205 -8.47 8.11 -6.74
CA LEU A 205 -9.62 8.97 -6.58
C LEU A 205 -9.21 10.14 -5.71
N ASP A 206 -9.17 11.33 -6.28
CA ASP A 206 -8.92 12.52 -5.49
C ASP A 206 -10.19 12.92 -4.73
N ILE A 207 -9.99 13.19 -3.44
CA ILE A 207 -11.04 13.50 -2.47
C ILE A 207 -10.69 14.87 -1.93
N ASP A 208 -10.72 15.86 -2.81
CA ASP A 208 -10.48 17.23 -2.42
C ASP A 208 -11.54 17.64 -1.38
N PRO A 209 -11.14 18.00 -0.14
CA PRO A 209 -12.09 18.52 0.83
C PRO A 209 -12.66 19.89 0.39
N ILE A 210 -11.94 20.60 -0.49
CA ILE A 210 -12.21 21.99 -0.90
C ILE A 210 -13.10 22.08 -2.15
N SER A 211 -13.08 21.09 -3.06
CA SER A 211 -13.87 21.17 -4.30
C SER A 211 -15.38 21.18 -4.03
N ASN A 212 -15.80 20.52 -2.94
CA ASN A 212 -17.19 20.55 -2.46
C ASN A 212 -17.64 21.92 -1.91
N MET A 213 -16.74 22.89 -1.71
CA MET A 213 -17.07 24.28 -1.34
C MET A 213 -16.99 25.27 -2.52
N ARG A 214 -16.37 24.91 -3.65
CA ARG A 214 -16.04 25.86 -4.74
C ARG A 214 -17.05 25.92 -5.89
N SER A 215 -18.25 25.34 -5.74
CA SER A 215 -19.33 25.48 -6.74
C SER A 215 -20.08 26.83 -6.66
N SER A 216 -19.45 27.90 -6.17
CA SER A 216 -20.03 29.25 -6.17
C SER A 216 -19.20 30.17 -7.05
N SER A 217 -19.46 30.13 -8.35
CA SER A 217 -19.07 31.22 -9.25
C SER A 217 -19.88 32.46 -8.86
N SER A 218 -19.26 33.42 -8.16
CA SER A 218 -19.87 34.73 -7.91
C SER A 218 -19.88 35.54 -9.21
N MET A 219 -21.02 35.64 -9.89
CA MET A 219 -21.21 36.60 -10.99
C MET A 219 -21.45 38.00 -10.40
N TYR A 220 -20.69 38.98 -10.86
CA TYR A 220 -20.88 40.40 -10.55
C TYR A 220 -21.65 41.07 -11.69
N TYR A 221 -22.76 41.77 -11.37
CA TYR A 221 -23.50 42.60 -12.33
C TYR A 221 -23.91 43.92 -11.65
N ASN A 222 -23.58 45.05 -12.26
CA ASN A 222 -23.91 46.41 -11.77
C ASN A 222 -23.47 46.73 -10.32
N GLY A 223 -22.25 46.36 -9.92
CA GLY A 223 -21.67 46.82 -8.65
C GLY A 223 -22.31 46.25 -7.36
N TYR A 224 -23.27 45.34 -7.48
CA TYR A 224 -23.86 44.61 -6.36
C TYR A 224 -23.48 43.13 -6.43
N GLN A 225 -22.95 42.61 -5.31
CA GLN A 225 -22.60 41.19 -5.18
C GLN A 225 -23.88 40.39 -4.92
N TYR A 226 -24.38 39.68 -5.94
CA TYR A 226 -25.48 38.73 -5.78
C TYR A 226 -24.92 37.41 -5.22
N VAL A 227 -25.17 37.15 -3.94
CA VAL A 227 -24.98 35.82 -3.36
C VAL A 227 -26.18 34.98 -3.80
N HIS A 228 -26.01 34.14 -4.81
CA HIS A 228 -27.01 33.11 -5.10
C HIS A 228 -27.21 32.28 -3.82
N GLN A 229 -28.47 32.12 -3.40
CA GLN A 229 -28.84 31.14 -2.38
C GLN A 229 -28.26 29.80 -2.83
N VAL A 230 -27.31 29.29 -2.04
CA VAL A 230 -26.67 28.01 -2.29
C VAL A 230 -27.77 26.97 -2.22
N SER A 231 -28.28 26.51 -3.36
CA SER A 231 -29.00 25.26 -3.41
C SER A 231 -28.05 24.21 -2.87
N PHE A 232 -28.30 23.73 -1.64
CA PHE A 232 -27.58 22.64 -0.99
C PHE A 232 -27.86 21.32 -1.75
N THR A 233 -27.49 21.24 -3.01
CA THR A 233 -27.32 19.96 -3.69
C THR A 233 -26.10 19.31 -3.06
N GLN A 234 -26.31 18.54 -1.99
CA GLN A 234 -25.22 17.75 -1.40
C GLN A 234 -24.52 16.97 -2.53
N PRO A 235 -23.20 17.11 -2.68
CA PRO A 235 -22.47 16.57 -3.82
C PRO A 235 -22.67 15.05 -3.90
N SER A 236 -22.81 14.53 -5.13
CA SER A 236 -22.76 13.09 -5.36
C SER A 236 -21.41 12.56 -4.90
N SER A 237 -21.38 11.31 -4.46
CA SER A 237 -20.14 10.64 -4.06
C SER A 237 -19.10 10.69 -5.18
N PRO A 238 -17.83 11.05 -4.86
CA PRO A 238 -16.72 10.93 -5.80
C PRO A 238 -16.68 9.54 -6.42
N THR A 239 -16.44 9.49 -7.73
CA THR A 239 -16.49 8.27 -8.53
C THR A 239 -15.37 8.27 -9.55
N MET A 240 -14.87 7.08 -9.87
CA MET A 240 -14.00 6.85 -11.02
C MET A 240 -14.39 5.57 -11.75
N THR A 241 -13.95 5.45 -12.99
CA THR A 241 -14.01 4.21 -13.75
C THR A 241 -12.66 3.97 -14.41
N PHE A 242 -12.15 2.75 -14.31
CA PHE A 242 -10.85 2.39 -14.88
C PHE A 242 -10.84 0.92 -15.32
N GLN A 243 -9.87 0.56 -16.14
CA GLN A 243 -9.71 -0.79 -16.67
C GLN A 243 -8.38 -1.37 -16.22
N THR A 244 -8.36 -2.68 -15.97
CA THR A 244 -7.15 -3.46 -15.74
C THR A 244 -7.20 -4.71 -16.61
N SER A 245 -6.06 -5.35 -16.83
CA SER A 245 -6.07 -6.73 -17.33
C SER A 245 -6.82 -7.62 -16.34
N SER A 246 -7.49 -8.65 -16.86
CA SER A 246 -8.22 -9.62 -16.04
C SER A 246 -7.28 -10.43 -15.17
N PHE A 247 -6.04 -10.62 -15.62
CA PHE A 247 -5.05 -11.47 -14.99
C PHE A 247 -3.63 -10.98 -15.26
N THR A 248 -2.69 -11.36 -14.39
CA THR A 248 -1.27 -10.95 -14.45
C THR A 248 -0.47 -11.66 -15.54
N SER A 249 -0.88 -12.86 -15.95
CA SER A 249 -0.23 -13.58 -17.05
C SER A 249 -0.41 -12.82 -18.37
N ALA A 250 0.63 -12.85 -19.21
CA ALA A 250 0.62 -12.17 -20.51
C ALA A 250 -0.38 -12.83 -21.47
N PHE A 251 -0.72 -14.10 -21.24
CA PHE A 251 -1.74 -14.84 -21.97
C PHE A 251 -3.10 -14.12 -21.99
N TYR A 252 -3.44 -13.38 -20.94
CA TYR A 252 -4.74 -12.70 -20.79
C TYR A 252 -4.68 -11.19 -21.02
N ASN A 253 -3.63 -10.68 -21.66
CA ASN A 253 -3.44 -9.24 -21.80
C ASN A 253 -4.53 -8.55 -22.66
N SER A 254 -5.21 -9.30 -23.53
CA SER A 254 -6.38 -8.82 -24.29
C SER A 254 -7.65 -8.70 -23.45
N ASP A 255 -7.74 -9.45 -22.36
CA ASP A 255 -8.95 -9.59 -21.56
C ASP A 255 -8.95 -8.51 -20.49
N THR A 256 -9.74 -7.47 -20.69
CA THR A 256 -9.81 -6.33 -19.78
C THR A 256 -11.05 -6.38 -18.89
N VAL A 257 -10.91 -5.91 -17.65
CA VAL A 257 -11.98 -5.81 -16.66
C VAL A 257 -12.24 -4.34 -16.37
N LEU A 258 -13.50 -3.92 -16.53
CA LEU A 258 -13.95 -2.56 -16.22
C LEU A 258 -14.41 -2.47 -14.77
N TRP A 259 -13.74 -1.60 -14.02
CA TRP A 259 -14.00 -1.30 -12.62
C TRP A 259 -14.67 0.06 -12.45
N THR A 260 -15.58 0.14 -11.49
CA THR A 260 -16.18 1.40 -11.06
C THR A 260 -16.02 1.54 -9.55
N ALA A 261 -15.32 2.59 -9.13
CA ALA A 261 -15.05 2.85 -7.73
C ALA A 261 -15.81 4.09 -7.26
N HIS A 262 -16.32 4.06 -6.03
CA HIS A 262 -17.00 5.19 -5.40
C HIS A 262 -16.50 5.39 -3.97
N TYR A 263 -16.57 6.63 -3.51
CA TYR A 263 -16.35 7.00 -2.12
C TYR A 263 -17.59 7.66 -1.51
N HIS A 264 -18.24 6.98 -0.58
CA HIS A 264 -19.44 7.46 0.09
C HIS A 264 -19.11 7.94 1.49
N THR A 265 -19.38 9.21 1.75
CA THR A 265 -19.25 9.83 3.09
C THR A 265 -20.51 9.68 3.94
N SER A 266 -21.66 9.35 3.34
CA SER A 266 -22.93 9.19 4.04
C SER A 266 -23.89 8.25 3.30
N LEU A 267 -24.92 7.78 4.00
CA LEU A 267 -25.98 6.98 3.40
C LEU A 267 -26.73 7.73 2.29
N GLN A 268 -26.92 9.04 2.44
CA GLN A 268 -27.63 9.86 1.45
C GLN A 268 -26.83 9.99 0.15
N SER A 269 -25.52 10.23 0.24
CA SER A 269 -24.66 10.32 -0.95
C SER A 269 -24.54 8.97 -1.67
N CYS A 270 -24.55 7.86 -0.92
CA CYS A 270 -24.63 6.51 -1.49
C CYS A 270 -25.95 6.26 -2.24
N LYS A 271 -27.11 6.55 -1.64
CA LYS A 271 -28.41 6.33 -2.29
C LYS A 271 -28.54 7.07 -3.63
N ARG A 272 -27.90 8.24 -3.75
CA ARG A 272 -27.89 9.04 -5.00
C ARG A 272 -27.03 8.43 -6.10
N SER A 273 -26.01 7.65 -5.75
CA SER A 273 -25.07 7.06 -6.71
C SER A 273 -25.58 5.81 -7.44
N LYS A 274 -26.85 5.42 -7.25
CA LYS A 274 -27.51 4.27 -7.91
C LYS A 274 -26.76 2.92 -7.75
N VAL A 275 -25.89 2.81 -6.75
CA VAL A 275 -25.22 1.56 -6.36
C VAL A 275 -25.88 0.98 -5.10
N ARG A 276 -25.65 -0.31 -4.84
CA ARG A 276 -26.16 -0.97 -3.63
C ARG A 276 -25.41 -0.41 -2.43
N CYS A 277 -26.15 0.21 -1.49
CA CYS A 277 -25.59 0.69 -0.23
C CYS A 277 -25.58 -0.46 0.79
N PRO A 278 -24.42 -1.01 1.16
CA PRO A 278 -24.33 -2.26 1.90
C PRO A 278 -24.56 -2.09 3.42
N TYR A 279 -24.19 -0.95 4.00
CA TYR A 279 -24.16 -0.73 5.44
C TYR A 279 -24.65 0.67 5.84
N ASN A 280 -24.95 0.84 7.13
CA ASN A 280 -25.26 2.14 7.75
C ASN A 280 -24.02 2.84 8.35
N ILE A 281 -22.83 2.25 8.21
CA ILE A 281 -21.56 2.77 8.73
C ILE A 281 -20.82 3.46 7.59
N TYR A 282 -20.49 4.74 7.73
CA TYR A 282 -19.79 5.53 6.74
C TYR A 282 -18.58 6.24 7.38
N PRO A 283 -17.50 6.54 6.64
CA PRO A 283 -17.37 6.44 5.18
C PRO A 283 -17.12 5.02 4.62
N ILE A 284 -17.48 4.78 3.36
CA ILE A 284 -17.27 3.51 2.64
C ILE A 284 -16.66 3.79 1.27
N ALA A 285 -15.66 3.00 0.90
CA ALA A 285 -15.20 2.85 -0.47
C ALA A 285 -15.84 1.60 -1.11
N THR A 286 -16.43 1.75 -2.29
CA THR A 286 -17.03 0.61 -3.03
C THR A 286 -16.33 0.43 -4.35
N LEU A 287 -16.14 -0.81 -4.77
CA LEU A 287 -15.50 -1.19 -6.01
C LEU A 287 -16.32 -2.30 -6.66
N ASN A 288 -16.92 -1.98 -7.81
CA ASN A 288 -17.78 -2.90 -8.55
C ASN A 288 -17.15 -3.25 -9.90
N ILE A 289 -17.35 -4.51 -10.32
CA ILE A 289 -17.11 -4.95 -11.70
C ILE A 289 -18.41 -4.81 -12.48
N LYS A 290 -18.35 -4.27 -13.70
CA LYS A 290 -19.52 -4.16 -14.59
C LYS A 290 -19.83 -5.44 -15.38
N HIS A 291 -18.82 -6.27 -15.68
CA HIS A 291 -18.97 -7.48 -16.49
C HIS A 291 -18.13 -8.61 -15.93
N GLN A 292 -18.65 -9.33 -14.93
CA GLN A 292 -18.00 -10.54 -14.43
C GLN A 292 -18.78 -11.75 -14.95
N ASN A 293 -18.15 -12.57 -15.79
CA ASN A 293 -18.64 -13.92 -16.05
C ASN A 293 -18.58 -14.68 -14.72
N LYS A 294 -19.71 -15.25 -14.28
CA LYS A 294 -19.82 -15.97 -13.00
C LYS A 294 -18.86 -17.16 -12.89
N GLU A 295 -18.29 -17.62 -14.01
CA GLU A 295 -17.39 -18.77 -14.14
C GLU A 295 -15.92 -18.38 -14.35
N SER A 296 -15.51 -17.14 -14.05
CA SER A 296 -14.09 -16.79 -14.17
C SER A 296 -13.24 -17.58 -13.16
N PRO A 297 -12.14 -18.25 -13.58
CA PRO A 297 -11.24 -18.94 -12.66
C PRO A 297 -10.47 -17.99 -11.73
N VAL A 298 -10.51 -16.69 -12.01
CA VAL A 298 -9.80 -15.64 -11.27
C VAL A 298 -10.66 -15.09 -10.12
N GLN A 299 -10.10 -15.09 -8.92
CA GLN A 299 -10.68 -14.40 -7.76
C GLN A 299 -9.94 -13.09 -7.51
N TYR A 300 -10.62 -12.02 -7.07
CA TYR A 300 -9.96 -10.74 -6.77
C TYR A 300 -9.92 -10.48 -5.26
N GLN A 301 -8.73 -10.18 -4.73
CA GLN A 301 -8.50 -9.74 -3.34
C GLN A 301 -8.05 -8.28 -3.31
N ASN A 302 -8.92 -7.40 -3.80
CA ASN A 302 -8.64 -6.00 -4.00
C ASN A 302 -8.40 -5.26 -2.68
N LYS A 303 -7.62 -4.19 -2.75
CA LYS A 303 -7.28 -3.34 -1.61
C LYS A 303 -7.59 -1.88 -1.93
N VAL A 304 -7.78 -1.09 -0.88
CA VAL A 304 -7.90 0.36 -0.96
C VAL A 304 -6.88 0.99 -0.02
N LEU A 305 -6.17 2.00 -0.53
CA LEU A 305 -5.11 2.70 0.17
C LEU A 305 -5.56 4.14 0.43
N LEU A 306 -5.35 4.61 1.64
CA LEU A 306 -5.49 6.03 2.00
C LEU A 306 -4.13 6.71 1.81
N LEU A 307 -4.08 7.69 0.92
CA LEU A 307 -2.87 8.44 0.63
C LEU A 307 -2.96 9.87 1.19
N CYS A 308 -1.90 10.30 1.86
CA CYS A 308 -1.69 11.70 2.24
C CYS A 308 -1.32 12.54 1.01
N SER A 309 -1.35 13.88 1.15
CA SER A 309 -0.98 14.83 0.07
C SER A 309 0.40 14.58 -0.55
N ASN A 310 1.33 14.02 0.23
CA ASN A 310 2.70 13.75 -0.18
C ASN A 310 2.87 12.32 -0.74
N ASN A 311 1.77 11.66 -1.15
CA ASN A 311 1.71 10.26 -1.62
C ASN A 311 2.14 9.19 -0.60
N TYR A 312 2.27 9.54 0.67
CA TYR A 312 2.50 8.58 1.75
C TYR A 312 1.25 7.73 2.00
N VAL A 313 1.46 6.43 2.18
CA VAL A 313 0.40 5.47 2.50
C VAL A 313 0.12 5.53 4.01
N SER A 314 -1.05 6.05 4.35
CA SER A 314 -1.53 6.17 5.72
C SER A 314 -2.17 4.88 6.23
N TYR A 315 -2.94 4.23 5.36
CA TYR A 315 -3.68 3.02 5.69
C TYR A 315 -3.94 2.15 4.47
N VAL A 316 -3.89 0.83 4.65
CA VAL A 316 -4.27 -0.16 3.66
C VAL A 316 -5.44 -0.98 4.20
N HIS A 317 -6.51 -1.12 3.42
CA HIS A 317 -7.68 -1.90 3.80
C HIS A 317 -8.12 -2.87 2.69
N ASP A 318 -8.67 -4.01 3.10
CA ASP A 318 -9.21 -5.00 2.16
C ASP A 318 -10.60 -4.58 1.66
N VAL A 319 -10.84 -4.79 0.37
CA VAL A 319 -12.15 -4.62 -0.25
C VAL A 319 -12.86 -5.98 -0.25
N LYS A 320 -13.74 -6.19 0.72
CA LYS A 320 -14.49 -7.45 0.88
C LYS A 320 -15.85 -7.33 0.20
N GLN A 321 -16.17 -8.24 -0.71
CA GLN A 321 -17.43 -8.23 -1.47
C GLN A 321 -17.72 -6.88 -2.16
N GLY A 322 -16.68 -6.24 -2.69
CA GLY A 322 -16.78 -4.94 -3.36
C GLY A 322 -16.91 -3.74 -2.42
N ASN A 323 -16.81 -3.92 -1.10
CA ASN A 323 -16.97 -2.84 -0.13
C ASN A 323 -15.81 -2.80 0.87
N ALA A 324 -15.42 -1.59 1.28
CA ALA A 324 -14.42 -1.31 2.30
C ALA A 324 -14.96 -0.22 3.23
N VAL A 325 -15.21 -0.56 4.49
CA VAL A 325 -15.61 0.43 5.51
C VAL A 325 -14.35 1.14 5.97
N LEU A 326 -14.32 2.46 5.79
CA LEU A 326 -13.16 3.26 6.09
C LEU A 326 -13.31 3.97 7.43
N PRO A 327 -12.22 4.15 8.19
CA PRO A 327 -12.23 4.97 9.40
C PRO A 327 -12.75 6.40 9.13
N SER A 328 -13.61 6.90 10.03
CA SER A 328 -14.12 8.28 9.98
C SER A 328 -13.17 9.22 10.71
N PHE A 329 -12.42 10.04 9.97
CA PHE A 329 -11.33 10.86 10.52
C PHE A 329 -11.77 12.22 11.10
N LYS A 330 -12.92 12.26 11.79
CA LYS A 330 -13.17 13.31 12.80
C LYS A 330 -12.67 12.91 14.19
N GLY A 331 -12.21 11.67 14.36
CA GLY A 331 -11.57 11.17 15.57
C GLY A 331 -10.20 10.58 15.23
N GLN A 332 -9.23 10.82 16.11
CA GLN A 332 -7.89 10.24 16.05
C GLN A 332 -7.97 8.71 16.04
N GLY A 333 -7.94 8.09 14.87
CA GLY A 333 -7.82 6.64 14.75
C GLY A 333 -6.48 6.18 15.34
N LEU A 334 -6.50 5.11 16.13
CA LEU A 334 -5.38 4.67 16.96
C LEU A 334 -4.35 3.80 16.21
N PHE A 335 -4.61 3.42 14.96
CA PHE A 335 -3.83 2.41 14.21
C PHE A 335 -3.66 2.78 12.73
N PHE A 336 -3.49 4.08 12.44
CA PHE A 336 -3.20 4.58 11.09
C PHE A 336 -2.00 5.50 11.12
N PHE A 337 -1.16 5.42 10.09
CA PHE A 337 -0.05 6.33 9.96
C PHE A 337 -0.56 7.74 9.66
N GLY A 338 -0.40 8.67 10.61
CA GLY A 338 -1.01 9.99 10.51
C GLY A 338 -0.45 10.82 9.34
N CYS A 339 -1.32 11.50 8.60
CA CYS A 339 -0.90 12.54 7.65
C CYS A 339 -0.52 13.83 8.39
N GLU A 340 0.51 14.53 7.95
CA GLU A 340 0.93 15.82 8.52
C GLU A 340 -0.19 16.88 8.49
N SER A 341 -0.96 16.90 7.39
CA SER A 341 -2.12 17.78 7.21
C SER A 341 -3.32 17.39 8.09
N GLY A 342 -3.30 16.19 8.69
CA GLY A 342 -4.41 15.61 9.45
C GLY A 342 -5.51 14.98 8.59
N TYR A 343 -5.41 15.02 7.27
CA TYR A 343 -6.38 14.42 6.34
C TYR A 343 -5.68 13.73 5.16
N PHE A 344 -6.28 12.65 4.65
CA PHE A 344 -5.87 12.04 3.40
C PHE A 344 -6.49 12.82 2.23
N SER A 345 -5.79 12.87 1.10
CA SER A 345 -6.24 13.59 -0.10
C SER A 345 -6.77 12.64 -1.17
N THR A 346 -6.31 11.39 -1.18
CA THR A 346 -6.52 10.48 -2.31
C THR A 346 -6.81 9.06 -1.82
N LEU A 347 -7.81 8.39 -2.42
CA LEU A 347 -8.03 6.96 -2.29
C LEU A 347 -7.44 6.25 -3.50
N LYS A 348 -6.51 5.32 -3.30
CA LYS A 348 -6.03 4.47 -4.39
C LYS A 348 -6.63 3.07 -4.27
N PHE A 349 -7.33 2.62 -5.31
CA PHE A 349 -7.85 1.27 -5.41
C PHE A 349 -6.83 0.41 -6.14
N VAL A 350 -6.48 -0.75 -5.58
CA VAL A 350 -5.52 -1.70 -6.13
C VAL A 350 -6.21 -3.03 -6.39
N ILE A 351 -6.07 -3.50 -7.63
CA ILE A 351 -6.64 -4.76 -8.11
C ILE A 351 -5.61 -5.87 -7.91
N ARG A 352 -6.02 -6.95 -7.26
CA ARG A 352 -5.14 -8.10 -6.97
C ARG A 352 -5.81 -9.39 -7.41
N PRO A 353 -5.53 -9.88 -8.64
CA PRO A 353 -6.01 -11.18 -9.08
C PRO A 353 -5.30 -12.29 -8.30
N MET A 354 -6.08 -13.27 -7.84
CA MET A 354 -5.64 -14.44 -7.10
C MET A 354 -5.96 -15.69 -7.91
N TYR A 355 -5.07 -16.66 -7.73
CA TYR A 355 -5.13 -17.98 -8.33
C TYR A 355 -5.98 -18.88 -7.46
N ARG A 356 -6.78 -19.75 -8.08
CA ARG A 356 -7.73 -20.61 -7.39
C ARG A 356 -7.42 -22.08 -7.63
#